data_AF-A0A3M1NIQ0-F1
#
_entry.id   AF-A0A3M1NIQ0-F1
#
_cell.length_a   1.000
_cell.length_b   1.000
_cell.length_c   1.000
_cell.angle_alpha   90.00
_cell.angle_beta   90.00
_cell.angle_gamma   90.00
#
_symmetry.space_group_name_H-M   'P 1'
#
loop_
_entity.id
_entity.type
_entity.pdbx_description
1 polymer ?
#
loop_
_entity_poly.entity_id
_entity_poly.type
_entity_poly.pdbx_seq_one_letter_code
_entity_poly.pdbx_strand_id
1 'polypeptide(L)'
;MAIPFVQEPSEAFSLPLSRLRLLHYSANLAIVVGAHLFAVQLRLRLTWGKPLGAEYEAQPLLFYAIMAIGQALAYLIASWAERTPLQRLLTPRSQFRVLIVGVALSVLGALWLLPDLSQLQLLYFALSALVLGTCLIIYPGRIDPHQTSSTFLFHLWRLWHNRALLGLWLRYNIQSRYSQTVIGIFWIVLLPLAMSGVLALAFSQFLRVSYDVPFVVFFLAGLVLWQLFSSGIFGGMAAILSRIGLINQVNFPREIAVLLVLGEGLVDFCFTFLAFVIVSALNGFYPNAMWIYLPFLLLLLIAFTLGVMFFLSSLSLMIRDIAQLVSVIMQLLFYLTPLLYPVENIPEPFRFIVLLNPVGLIVQAFRDVTLYARAPDMLSLHYPIVAAFTLLYMGYAFFKANESRMADFI
;
A
#
# COMPACT_ATOMS: atom_id res chain seq x y z
N MET A 1 47.90 -38.12 14.22
CA MET A 1 48.38 -36.94 13.46
C MET A 1 47.18 -36.01 13.33
N ALA A 2 47.10 -34.99 14.19
CA ALA A 2 45.94 -34.12 14.29
C ALA A 2 45.99 -33.04 13.20
N ILE A 3 44.88 -32.86 12.48
CA ILE A 3 44.68 -31.82 11.47
C ILE A 3 44.39 -30.51 12.23
N PRO A 4 45.10 -29.40 11.98
CA PRO A 4 44.89 -28.17 12.72
C PRO A 4 43.54 -27.52 12.34
N PHE A 5 42.84 -27.06 13.36
CA PHE A 5 41.64 -26.22 13.28
C PHE A 5 41.87 -25.05 12.31
N VAL A 6 40.96 -24.91 11.35
CA VAL A 6 40.81 -23.68 10.56
C VAL A 6 40.50 -22.55 11.53
N GLN A 7 41.35 -21.53 11.54
CA GLN A 7 41.17 -20.30 12.31
C GLN A 7 39.81 -19.67 11.94
N GLU A 8 39.00 -19.41 12.96
CA GLU A 8 37.81 -18.55 12.85
C GLU A 8 38.21 -17.19 12.26
N PRO A 9 37.39 -16.59 11.38
CA PRO A 9 37.68 -15.27 10.85
C PRO A 9 37.65 -14.26 12.00
N SER A 10 38.76 -13.55 12.13
CA SER A 10 39.03 -12.44 13.04
C SER A 10 37.83 -11.50 13.25
N GLU A 11 37.59 -11.14 14.51
CA GLU A 11 36.71 -10.10 15.01
C GLU A 11 36.89 -8.74 14.30
N ALA A 12 36.30 -8.59 13.11
CA ALA A 12 36.19 -7.31 12.43
C ALA A 12 34.74 -6.81 12.53
N PHE A 13 34.53 -5.79 13.37
CA PHE A 13 33.32 -4.95 13.49
C PHE A 13 32.12 -5.49 14.32
N SER A 14 32.35 -5.90 15.57
CA SER A 14 31.30 -5.88 16.58
C SER A 14 31.18 -4.48 17.20
N LEU A 15 30.34 -3.61 16.63
CA LEU A 15 29.95 -2.38 17.33
C LEU A 15 29.38 -2.77 18.70
N PRO A 16 29.80 -2.14 19.82
CA PRO A 16 29.27 -2.49 21.14
C PRO A 16 27.75 -2.34 21.13
N LEU A 17 27.03 -3.33 21.66
CA LEU A 17 25.57 -3.43 21.65
C LEU A 17 24.85 -2.13 22.08
N SER A 18 25.47 -1.35 22.97
CA SER A 18 25.01 -0.02 23.40
C SER A 18 25.00 1.02 22.28
N ARG A 19 26.02 1.05 21.42
CA ARG A 19 26.11 1.98 20.27
C ARG A 19 25.09 1.65 19.19
N LEU A 20 24.87 0.36 18.92
CA LEU A 20 23.81 -0.06 17.99
C LEU A 20 22.44 0.38 18.51
N ARG A 21 22.13 0.15 19.78
CA ARG A 21 20.87 0.57 20.39
C ARG A 21 20.62 2.08 20.33
N LEU A 22 21.66 2.88 20.58
CA LEU A 22 21.60 4.34 20.45
C LEU A 22 21.31 4.78 19.02
N LEU A 23 21.94 4.14 18.03
CA LEU A 23 21.68 4.42 16.61
C LEU A 23 20.22 4.14 16.24
N HIS A 24 19.64 3.02 16.69
CA HIS A 24 18.23 2.69 16.42
C HIS A 24 17.26 3.69 17.06
N TYR A 25 17.54 4.10 18.31
CA TYR A 25 16.75 5.13 18.97
C TYR A 25 16.79 6.45 18.21
N SER A 26 17.99 6.89 17.80
CA SER A 26 18.17 8.14 17.05
C SER A 26 17.48 8.12 15.68
N ALA A 27 17.48 6.96 14.99
CA ALA A 27 16.80 6.80 13.72
C ALA A 27 15.27 6.88 13.86
N ASN A 28 14.69 6.17 14.84
CA ASN A 28 13.25 6.21 15.11
C ASN A 28 12.79 7.61 15.53
N LEU A 29 13.58 8.31 16.35
CA LEU A 29 13.29 9.70 16.71
C LEU A 29 13.32 10.61 15.47
N ALA A 30 14.31 10.46 14.59
CA ALA A 30 14.42 11.24 13.36
C ALA A 30 13.25 10.98 12.39
N ILE A 31 12.78 9.74 12.28
CA ILE A 31 11.56 9.38 11.53
C ILE A 31 10.37 10.16 12.05
N VAL A 32 10.15 10.10 13.37
CA VAL A 32 9.00 10.69 14.03
C VAL A 32 9.05 12.22 13.84
N VAL A 33 10.23 12.85 14.02
CA VAL A 33 10.46 14.28 13.76
C VAL A 33 10.23 14.66 12.29
N GLY A 34 10.74 13.88 11.34
CA GLY A 34 10.53 14.10 9.91
C GLY A 34 9.06 13.98 9.50
N ALA A 35 8.33 13.03 10.07
CA ALA A 35 6.89 12.86 9.89
C ALA A 35 6.11 14.09 10.37
N HIS A 36 6.48 14.66 11.52
CA HIS A 36 5.88 15.90 11.99
C HIS A 36 6.16 17.06 11.04
N LEU A 37 7.41 17.29 10.63
CA LEU A 37 7.76 18.35 9.69
C LEU A 37 7.00 18.22 8.36
N PHE A 38 6.84 16.99 7.88
CA PHE A 38 6.04 16.70 6.70
C PHE A 38 4.55 17.03 6.90
N ALA A 39 3.97 16.62 8.03
CA ALA A 39 2.58 16.94 8.39
C ALA A 39 2.34 18.45 8.54
N VAL A 40 3.32 19.19 9.08
CA VAL A 40 3.31 20.65 9.21
C VAL A 40 3.33 21.32 7.84
N GLN A 41 4.26 20.91 6.98
CA GLN A 41 4.38 21.44 5.62
C GLN A 41 3.12 21.16 4.80
N LEU A 42 2.52 19.99 4.99
CA LEU A 42 1.26 19.63 4.34
C LEU A 42 0.13 20.56 4.82
N ARG A 43 0.01 20.86 6.12
CA ARG A 43 -0.98 21.82 6.65
C ARG A 43 -0.72 23.26 6.22
N LEU A 44 0.55 23.70 6.16
CA LEU A 44 0.91 25.03 5.68
C LEU A 44 0.50 25.26 4.22
N ARG A 45 0.55 24.21 3.40
CA ARG A 45 0.15 24.26 1.98
C ARG A 45 -1.35 24.01 1.77
N LEU A 46 -2.02 23.29 2.67
CA LEU A 46 -3.44 22.98 2.57
C LEU A 46 -4.27 23.90 3.49
N THR A 47 -5.05 24.81 2.90
CA THR A 47 -5.83 25.87 3.58
C THR A 47 -7.10 25.35 4.28
N TRP A 48 -7.02 24.26 5.03
CA TRP A 48 -8.19 23.64 5.66
C TRP A 48 -8.21 23.85 7.18
N GLY A 49 -9.28 24.53 7.63
CA GLY A 49 -9.41 25.06 8.98
C GLY A 49 -8.85 26.48 9.09
N LYS A 50 -8.89 27.08 10.29
CA LYS A 50 -8.22 28.37 10.53
C LYS A 50 -6.75 28.22 10.07
N PRO A 51 -6.25 29.09 9.17
CA PRO A 51 -4.83 29.12 8.84
C PRO A 51 -4.07 29.29 10.14
N LEU A 52 -2.92 28.64 10.25
CA LEU A 52 -2.10 28.60 11.46
C LEU A 52 -2.08 29.98 12.13
N GLY A 53 -2.79 30.10 13.26
CA GLY A 53 -2.55 31.21 14.17
C GLY A 53 -1.12 31.09 14.69
N ALA A 54 -0.59 32.20 15.21
CA ALA A 54 0.73 32.30 15.85
C ALA A 54 1.01 31.19 16.90
N GLU A 55 -0.02 30.48 17.36
CA GLU A 55 0.04 29.35 18.30
C GLU A 55 0.92 28.18 17.83
N TYR A 56 1.00 27.89 16.52
CA TYR A 56 1.83 26.79 16.01
C TYR A 56 3.32 27.16 15.89
N GLU A 57 3.62 28.42 15.57
CA GLU A 57 4.99 28.95 15.67
C GLU A 57 5.45 29.07 17.13
N ALA A 58 4.51 29.23 18.07
CA ALA A 58 4.82 29.44 19.48
C ALA A 58 5.25 28.18 20.25
N GLN A 59 4.89 26.95 19.80
CA GLN A 59 5.13 25.72 20.59
C GLN A 59 5.83 24.53 19.89
N PRO A 60 6.73 24.71 18.88
CA PRO A 60 7.41 23.59 18.24
C PRO A 60 8.27 22.79 19.23
N LEU A 61 8.91 23.47 20.19
CA LEU A 61 9.76 22.86 21.20
C LEU A 61 8.99 21.86 22.08
N LEU A 62 7.75 22.19 22.47
CA LEU A 62 6.95 21.34 23.34
C LEU A 62 6.47 20.08 22.59
N PHE A 63 6.09 20.22 21.32
CA PHE A 63 5.72 19.07 20.49
C PHE A 63 6.91 18.12 20.27
N TYR A 64 8.10 18.64 19.95
CA TYR A 64 9.31 17.81 19.82
C TYR A 64 9.69 17.13 21.14
N ALA A 65 9.48 17.80 22.28
CA ALA A 65 9.67 17.19 23.59
C ALA A 65 8.71 16.01 23.82
N ILE A 66 7.43 16.15 23.46
CA ILE A 66 6.44 15.05 23.56
C ILE A 66 6.86 13.86 22.71
N MET A 67 7.30 14.09 21.47
CA MET A 67 7.77 13.04 20.56
C MET A 67 9.00 12.33 21.12
N ALA A 68 9.96 13.09 21.66
CA ALA A 68 11.16 12.53 22.27
C ALA A 68 10.82 11.69 23.52
N ILE A 69 9.92 12.19 24.38
CA ILE A 69 9.47 11.47 25.58
C ILE A 69 8.70 10.20 25.21
N GLY A 70 7.76 10.28 24.27
CA GLY A 70 7.00 9.13 23.78
C GLY A 70 7.91 8.05 23.19
N GLN A 71 8.92 8.46 22.42
CA GLN A 71 9.90 7.54 21.85
C GLN A 71 10.84 6.94 22.90
N ALA A 72 11.26 7.72 23.90
CA ALA A 72 12.08 7.26 25.01
C ALA A 72 11.34 6.23 25.88
N LEU A 73 10.06 6.48 26.19
CA LEU A 73 9.21 5.55 26.92
C LEU A 73 8.98 4.25 26.14
N ALA A 74 8.70 4.33 24.84
CA ALA A 74 8.55 3.14 23.99
C ALA A 74 9.83 2.28 23.99
N TYR A 75 11.00 2.93 23.95
CA TYR A 75 12.28 2.25 24.03
C TYR A 75 12.53 1.63 25.42
N LEU A 76 12.19 2.33 26.51
CA LEU A 76 12.30 1.79 27.86
C LEU A 76 11.42 0.54 28.04
N ILE A 77 10.16 0.59 27.59
CA ILE A 77 9.22 -0.54 27.60
C ILE A 77 9.79 -1.72 26.82
N ALA A 78 10.31 -1.47 25.61
CA ALA A 78 10.91 -2.52 24.80
C ALA A 78 12.17 -3.12 25.46
N SER A 79 13.03 -2.28 26.03
CA SER A 79 14.26 -2.71 26.72
C SER A 79 13.98 -3.48 28.01
N TRP A 80 12.90 -3.15 28.71
CA TRP A 80 12.44 -3.88 29.88
C TRP A 80 11.87 -5.24 29.50
N ALA A 81 11.07 -5.29 28.42
CA ALA A 81 10.55 -6.54 27.87
C ALA A 81 11.69 -7.50 27.42
N GLU A 82 12.80 -6.98 26.90
CA GLU A 82 13.99 -7.77 26.54
C GLU A 82 14.70 -8.42 27.74
N ARG A 83 14.59 -7.88 28.96
CA ARG A 83 15.30 -8.39 30.16
C ARG A 83 14.55 -9.50 30.90
N THR A 84 13.33 -9.80 30.48
CA THR A 84 12.51 -10.88 31.06
C THR A 84 12.64 -12.16 30.21
N PRO A 85 12.32 -13.35 30.75
CA PRO A 85 12.37 -14.62 29.98
C PRO A 85 11.51 -14.65 28.70
N LEU A 86 10.70 -13.60 28.48
CA LEU A 86 9.98 -13.30 27.23
C LEU A 86 10.91 -12.93 26.05
N GLN A 87 12.22 -12.82 26.27
CA GLN A 87 13.25 -12.51 25.26
C GLN A 87 13.22 -13.44 24.03
N ARG A 88 12.78 -14.70 24.18
CA ARG A 88 12.64 -15.66 23.07
C ARG A 88 11.55 -15.29 22.04
N LEU A 89 10.71 -14.28 22.33
CA LEU A 89 9.68 -13.74 21.44
C LEU A 89 10.11 -12.47 20.67
N LEU A 90 11.39 -12.05 20.78
CA LEU A 90 11.90 -10.78 20.28
C LEU A 90 12.94 -10.99 19.16
N THR A 91 12.43 -11.36 17.98
CA THR A 91 13.10 -11.36 16.66
C THR A 91 13.04 -9.94 16.02
N PRO A 92 13.48 -9.67 14.76
CA PRO A 92 13.50 -8.33 14.11
C PRO A 92 12.21 -7.49 14.17
N ARG A 93 11.12 -8.08 14.68
CA ARG A 93 9.83 -7.47 15.08
C ARG A 93 9.92 -6.50 16.27
N SER A 94 11.04 -6.34 16.97
CA SER A 94 11.14 -5.43 18.13
C SER A 94 11.15 -3.94 17.71
N GLN A 95 11.83 -3.61 16.61
CA GLN A 95 11.97 -2.22 16.13
C GLN A 95 10.62 -1.62 15.70
N PHE A 96 9.83 -2.41 14.97
CA PHE A 96 8.49 -1.99 14.55
C PHE A 96 7.53 -1.79 15.73
N ARG A 97 7.63 -2.64 16.77
CA ARG A 97 6.86 -2.47 18.02
C ARG A 97 7.24 -1.18 18.74
N VAL A 98 8.54 -0.86 18.80
CA VAL A 98 9.03 0.40 19.40
C VAL A 98 8.51 1.61 18.63
N LEU A 99 8.45 1.54 17.29
CA LEU A 99 7.86 2.60 16.46
C LEU A 99 6.37 2.77 16.73
N ILE A 100 5.58 1.68 16.71
CA ILE A 100 4.13 1.77 16.96
C ILE A 100 3.84 2.36 18.33
N VAL A 101 4.48 1.82 19.38
CA VAL A 101 4.28 2.32 20.75
C VAL A 101 4.79 3.75 20.88
N GLY A 102 5.89 4.10 20.22
CA GLY A 102 6.43 5.46 20.20
C GLY A 102 5.46 6.45 19.56
N VAL A 103 4.90 6.12 18.39
CA VAL A 103 3.89 6.93 17.70
C VAL A 103 2.62 7.03 18.56
N ALA A 104 2.14 5.93 19.13
CA ALA A 104 0.94 5.92 19.97
C ALA A 104 1.10 6.78 21.24
N LEU A 105 2.22 6.66 21.95
CA LEU A 105 2.52 7.49 23.12
C LEU A 105 2.69 8.96 22.74
N SER A 106 3.30 9.25 21.58
CA SER A 106 3.46 10.61 21.09
C SER A 106 2.10 11.24 20.73
N VAL A 107 1.18 10.48 20.10
CA VAL A 107 -0.18 10.93 19.80
C VAL A 107 -0.99 11.16 21.07
N LEU A 108 -0.91 10.25 22.05
CA LEU A 108 -1.60 10.38 23.34
C LEU A 108 -1.07 11.58 24.14
N GLY A 109 0.25 11.77 24.19
CA GLY A 109 0.87 12.92 24.84
C GLY A 109 0.47 14.24 24.17
N ALA A 110 0.41 14.27 22.84
CA ALA A 110 -0.04 15.43 22.09
C ALA A 110 -1.53 15.73 22.34
N LEU A 111 -2.40 14.72 22.40
CA LEU A 111 -3.82 14.89 22.75
C LEU A 111 -4.02 15.49 24.15
N TRP A 112 -3.17 15.13 25.12
CA TRP A 112 -3.32 15.56 26.50
C TRP A 112 -2.71 16.94 26.79
N LEU A 113 -1.51 17.21 26.26
CA LEU A 113 -0.76 18.43 26.52
C LEU A 113 -1.08 19.58 25.55
N LEU A 114 -1.62 19.25 24.38
CA LEU A 114 -1.92 20.20 23.31
C LEU A 114 -3.37 19.98 22.80
N PRO A 115 -4.39 20.27 23.64
CA PRO A 115 -5.79 20.03 23.32
C PRO A 115 -6.29 20.82 22.10
N ASP A 116 -5.59 21.91 21.74
CA ASP A 116 -5.91 22.76 20.59
C ASP A 116 -5.40 22.19 19.25
N LEU A 117 -4.68 21.06 19.25
CA LEU A 117 -4.26 20.39 18.02
C LEU A 117 -5.45 19.80 17.26
N SER A 118 -5.46 20.02 15.94
CA SER A 118 -6.49 19.43 15.08
C SER A 118 -6.35 17.91 15.01
N GLN A 119 -7.47 17.19 15.14
CA GLN A 119 -7.52 15.73 14.98
C GLN A 119 -6.95 15.25 13.64
N LEU A 120 -7.12 16.04 12.57
CA LEU A 120 -6.56 15.76 11.25
C LEU A 120 -5.02 15.77 11.27
N GLN A 121 -4.39 16.64 12.05
CA GLN A 121 -2.93 16.70 12.13
C GLN A 121 -2.34 15.50 12.86
N LEU A 122 -2.98 15.09 13.95
CA LEU A 122 -2.57 13.90 14.69
C LEU A 122 -2.67 12.66 13.80
N LEU A 123 -3.70 12.60 12.95
CA LEU A 123 -3.86 11.57 11.94
C LEU A 123 -2.73 11.63 10.89
N TYR A 124 -2.42 12.80 10.33
CA TYR A 124 -1.31 12.95 9.36
C TYR A 124 0.04 12.56 9.95
N PHE A 125 0.31 13.01 11.16
CA PHE A 125 1.53 12.68 11.90
C PHE A 125 1.64 11.17 12.12
N ALA A 126 0.58 10.53 12.63
CA ALA A 126 0.59 9.09 12.89
C ALA A 126 0.78 8.27 11.61
N LEU A 127 0.06 8.61 10.53
CA LEU A 127 0.17 7.94 9.25
C LEU A 127 1.55 8.12 8.61
N SER A 128 2.07 9.36 8.57
CA SER A 128 3.40 9.64 8.02
C SER A 128 4.52 9.00 8.84
N ALA A 129 4.43 8.98 10.17
CA ALA A 129 5.41 8.31 11.03
C ALA A 129 5.40 6.79 10.86
N LEU A 130 4.22 6.17 10.70
CA LEU A 130 4.10 4.75 10.41
C LEU A 130 4.65 4.41 9.01
N VAL A 131 4.35 5.21 7.98
CA VAL A 131 4.85 4.99 6.62
C VAL A 131 6.36 5.20 6.53
N LEU A 132 6.86 6.33 7.03
CA LEU A 132 8.31 6.62 7.01
C LEU A 132 9.08 5.62 7.87
N GLY A 133 8.53 5.27 9.04
CA GLY A 133 9.17 4.34 9.95
C GLY A 133 9.14 2.90 9.45
N THR A 134 8.07 2.43 8.81
CA THR A 134 8.08 1.14 8.12
C THR A 134 9.08 1.14 6.98
N CYS A 135 9.10 2.17 6.14
CA CYS A 135 10.08 2.29 5.07
C CYS A 135 11.52 2.23 5.60
N LEU A 136 11.86 2.97 6.67
CA LEU A 136 13.23 3.05 7.20
C LEU A 136 13.67 1.85 8.05
N ILE A 137 12.80 1.33 8.92
CA ILE A 137 13.09 0.12 9.73
C ILE A 137 13.29 -1.08 8.81
N ILE A 138 12.65 -1.06 7.63
CA ILE A 138 12.63 -2.15 6.67
C ILE A 138 13.47 -1.83 5.44
N TYR A 139 14.20 -0.71 5.47
CA TYR A 139 15.37 -0.47 4.65
C TYR A 139 16.62 -0.83 5.45
N PRO A 140 16.92 -2.11 5.71
CA PRO A 140 18.19 -2.46 6.28
C PRO A 140 19.23 -2.21 5.20
N GLY A 141 19.99 -1.13 5.38
CA GLY A 141 21.36 -1.08 4.93
C GLY A 141 22.13 -2.27 5.51
N ARG A 142 22.13 -3.37 4.76
CA ARG A 142 23.30 -4.14 4.39
C ARG A 142 23.02 -4.60 2.96
N ILE A 143 23.38 -3.75 2.01
CA ILE A 143 23.88 -4.24 0.73
C ILE A 143 24.90 -5.29 1.15
N ASP A 144 24.60 -6.57 0.96
CA ASP A 144 25.59 -7.60 1.14
C ASP A 144 26.79 -7.16 0.28
N PRO A 145 27.99 -6.93 0.84
CA PRO A 145 29.13 -6.50 0.02
C PRO A 145 29.49 -7.53 -1.05
N HIS A 146 28.96 -8.76 -0.93
CA HIS A 146 29.06 -9.85 -1.89
C HIS A 146 27.89 -9.92 -2.89
N GLN A 147 26.80 -9.18 -2.67
CA GLN A 147 25.73 -9.04 -3.64
C GLN A 147 26.20 -8.02 -4.67
N THR A 148 26.91 -8.52 -5.69
CA THR A 148 27.22 -7.76 -6.91
C THR A 148 25.95 -7.03 -7.33
N SER A 149 25.99 -5.70 -7.39
CA SER A 149 24.85 -4.88 -7.77
C SER A 149 24.49 -5.18 -9.23
N SER A 150 23.74 -6.26 -9.43
CA SER A 150 23.18 -6.53 -10.74
C SER A 150 22.27 -5.34 -11.05
N THR A 151 22.61 -4.62 -12.11
CA THR A 151 21.87 -3.44 -12.55
C THR A 151 20.39 -3.80 -12.70
N PHE A 152 19.49 -2.85 -12.44
CA PHE A 152 18.04 -3.02 -12.64
C PHE A 152 17.69 -3.71 -13.97
N LEU A 153 18.44 -3.39 -15.03
CA LEU A 153 18.36 -4.00 -16.35
C LEU A 153 18.59 -5.52 -16.35
N PHE A 154 19.52 -6.03 -15.53
CA PHE A 154 19.77 -7.46 -15.39
C PHE A 154 18.57 -8.19 -14.78
N HIS A 155 17.93 -7.62 -13.76
CA HIS A 155 16.73 -8.21 -13.19
C HIS A 155 15.58 -8.25 -14.19
N LEU A 156 15.37 -7.16 -14.94
CA LEU A 156 14.37 -7.12 -16.02
C LEU A 156 14.69 -8.15 -17.11
N TRP A 157 15.95 -8.30 -17.49
CA TRP A 157 16.38 -9.30 -18.46
C TRP A 157 16.12 -10.73 -17.97
N ARG A 158 16.45 -11.03 -16.70
CA ARG A 158 16.18 -12.33 -16.07
C ARG A 158 14.68 -12.62 -16.03
N LEU A 159 13.86 -11.61 -15.74
CA LEU A 159 12.40 -11.71 -15.73
C LEU A 159 11.84 -11.98 -17.14
N TRP A 160 12.35 -11.26 -18.14
CA TRP A 160 11.98 -11.47 -19.53
C TRP A 160 12.34 -12.87 -20.02
N HIS A 161 13.52 -13.38 -19.65
CA HIS A 161 13.93 -14.74 -20.01
C HIS A 161 13.02 -15.81 -19.41
N ASN A 162 12.45 -15.55 -18.22
CA ASN A 162 11.55 -16.47 -17.51
C ASN A 162 10.05 -16.20 -17.77
N ARG A 163 9.68 -15.35 -18.73
CA ARG A 163 8.27 -15.01 -19.02
C ARG A 163 7.41 -16.21 -19.42
N ALA A 164 8.02 -17.23 -19.99
CA ALA A 164 7.33 -18.48 -20.36
C ALA A 164 6.79 -19.20 -19.11
N LEU A 165 7.53 -19.15 -17.99
CA LEU A 165 7.07 -19.72 -16.71
C LEU A 165 5.85 -18.97 -16.19
N LEU A 166 5.87 -17.63 -16.26
CA LEU A 166 4.72 -16.80 -15.86
C LEU A 166 3.48 -17.16 -16.67
N GLY A 167 3.59 -17.26 -18.00
CA GLY A 167 2.47 -17.63 -18.86
C GLY A 167 1.95 -19.04 -18.60
N LEU A 168 2.84 -20.00 -18.37
CA LEU A 168 2.48 -21.39 -18.06
C LEU A 168 1.74 -21.49 -16.72
N TRP A 169 2.28 -20.87 -15.67
CA TRP A 169 1.72 -20.92 -14.32
C TRP A 169 0.40 -20.16 -14.24
N LEU A 170 0.29 -19.01 -14.91
CA LEU A 170 -0.96 -18.27 -14.97
C LEU A 170 -2.07 -19.13 -15.60
N ARG A 171 -1.79 -19.77 -16.74
CA ARG A 171 -2.76 -20.67 -17.39
C ARG A 171 -3.15 -21.83 -16.48
N TYR A 172 -2.17 -22.45 -15.83
CA TYR A 172 -2.41 -23.55 -14.90
C TYR A 172 -3.29 -23.12 -13.71
N ASN A 173 -2.95 -22.01 -13.04
CA ASN A 173 -3.71 -21.50 -11.89
C ASN A 173 -5.14 -21.16 -12.27
N ILE A 174 -5.34 -20.51 -13.43
CA ILE A 174 -6.66 -20.16 -13.95
C ILE A 174 -7.48 -21.42 -14.27
N GLN A 175 -6.91 -22.40 -14.97
CA GLN A 175 -7.58 -23.67 -15.26
C GLN A 175 -7.93 -24.43 -13.99
N SER A 176 -7.01 -24.51 -13.03
CA SER A 176 -7.25 -25.16 -11.73
C SER A 176 -8.36 -24.46 -10.94
N ARG A 177 -8.36 -23.12 -10.90
CA ARG A 177 -9.34 -22.32 -10.15
C ARG A 177 -10.77 -22.49 -10.69
N TYR A 178 -10.93 -22.54 -12.01
CA TYR A 178 -12.27 -22.65 -12.62
C TYR A 178 -12.75 -24.09 -12.81
N SER A 179 -11.85 -25.07 -12.95
CA SER A 179 -12.23 -26.48 -13.11
C SER A 179 -12.89 -27.10 -11.87
N GLN A 180 -12.61 -26.55 -10.67
CA GLN A 180 -13.08 -27.11 -9.40
C GLN A 180 -14.44 -26.57 -8.92
N THR A 181 -15.14 -25.75 -9.71
CA THR A 181 -16.40 -25.12 -9.28
C THR A 181 -17.53 -25.30 -10.31
N VAL A 182 -18.72 -25.70 -9.84
CA VAL A 182 -19.91 -25.93 -10.68
C VAL A 182 -20.40 -24.64 -11.36
N ILE A 183 -20.27 -23.51 -10.66
CA ILE A 183 -20.72 -22.18 -11.12
C ILE A 183 -19.55 -21.37 -11.70
N GLY A 184 -18.30 -21.78 -11.49
CA GLY A 184 -17.15 -21.30 -12.28
C GLY A 184 -16.94 -19.79 -12.27
N ILE A 185 -16.62 -19.30 -13.47
CA ILE A 185 -16.41 -17.90 -13.85
C ILE A 185 -17.61 -17.01 -13.47
N PHE A 186 -18.82 -17.58 -13.38
CA PHE A 186 -20.03 -16.81 -13.09
C PHE A 186 -19.96 -16.09 -11.74
N TRP A 187 -19.26 -16.65 -10.74
CA TRP A 187 -19.09 -16.02 -9.43
C TRP A 187 -18.33 -14.68 -9.48
N ILE A 188 -17.36 -14.55 -10.38
CA ILE A 188 -16.56 -13.33 -10.54
C ILE A 188 -17.45 -12.16 -10.93
N VAL A 189 -18.46 -12.43 -11.74
CA VAL A 189 -19.39 -11.41 -12.26
C VAL A 189 -20.58 -11.22 -11.32
N LEU A 190 -21.14 -12.33 -10.81
CA LEU A 190 -22.35 -12.33 -10.00
C LEU A 190 -22.20 -11.47 -8.74
N LEU A 191 -21.08 -11.56 -8.04
CA LEU A 191 -20.87 -10.83 -6.79
C LEU A 191 -20.81 -9.30 -6.99
N PRO A 192 -19.99 -8.74 -7.91
CA PRO A 192 -20.03 -7.31 -8.23
C PRO A 192 -21.40 -6.83 -8.74
N LEU A 193 -22.10 -7.62 -9.56
CA LEU A 193 -23.44 -7.27 -10.04
C LEU A 193 -24.47 -7.24 -8.90
N ALA A 194 -24.46 -8.25 -8.03
CA ALA A 194 -25.33 -8.30 -6.86
C ALA A 194 -25.04 -7.15 -5.90
N MET A 195 -23.78 -6.86 -5.62
CA MET A 195 -23.37 -5.72 -4.79
C MET A 195 -23.84 -4.40 -5.39
N SER A 196 -23.65 -4.21 -6.70
CA SER A 196 -24.12 -3.02 -7.40
C SER A 196 -25.64 -2.90 -7.41
N GLY A 197 -26.37 -4.00 -7.57
CA GLY A 197 -27.83 -4.02 -7.54
C GLY A 197 -28.37 -3.69 -6.15
N VAL A 198 -27.83 -4.31 -5.10
CA VAL A 198 -28.22 -4.02 -3.71
C VAL A 198 -27.94 -2.57 -3.35
N LEU A 199 -26.76 -2.05 -3.69
CA LEU A 199 -26.43 -0.65 -3.41
C LEU A 199 -27.24 0.32 -4.27
N ALA A 200 -27.56 -0.02 -5.52
CA ALA A 200 -28.46 0.79 -6.33
C ALA A 200 -29.84 0.89 -5.70
N LEU A 201 -30.43 -0.23 -5.28
CA LEU A 201 -31.70 -0.23 -4.54
C LEU A 201 -31.59 0.62 -3.26
N ALA A 202 -30.48 0.50 -2.54
CA ALA A 202 -30.25 1.26 -1.32
C ALA A 202 -30.21 2.79 -1.58
N PHE A 203 -29.41 3.22 -2.54
CA PHE A 203 -29.15 4.64 -2.82
C PHE A 203 -30.25 5.31 -3.65
N SER A 204 -30.90 4.59 -4.56
CA SER A 204 -32.01 5.14 -5.36
C SER A 204 -33.29 5.27 -4.53
N GLN A 205 -33.63 4.27 -3.73
CA GLN A 205 -34.92 4.21 -3.05
C GLN A 205 -34.89 4.90 -1.68
N PHE A 206 -33.81 4.78 -0.90
CA PHE A 206 -33.77 5.30 0.47
C PHE A 206 -33.02 6.63 0.60
N LEU A 207 -31.95 6.86 -0.18
CA LEU A 207 -31.10 8.04 -0.03
C LEU A 207 -31.43 9.19 -1.00
N ARG A 208 -32.24 8.94 -2.04
CA ARG A 208 -32.70 9.93 -3.04
C ARG A 208 -31.59 10.85 -3.55
N VAL A 209 -30.36 10.33 -3.67
CA VAL A 209 -29.26 11.08 -4.23
C VAL A 209 -29.48 11.15 -5.74
N SER A 210 -29.63 12.36 -6.28
CA SER A 210 -29.75 12.57 -7.71
C SER A 210 -28.40 12.35 -8.37
N TYR A 211 -28.34 11.42 -9.30
CA TYR A 211 -27.19 11.20 -10.18
C TYR A 211 -27.64 11.48 -11.62
N ASP A 212 -26.73 12.02 -12.43
CA ASP A 212 -26.97 12.20 -13.87
C ASP A 212 -27.00 10.87 -14.64
N VAL A 213 -26.56 9.79 -14.00
CA VAL A 213 -26.45 8.44 -14.57
C VAL A 213 -27.04 7.40 -13.60
N PRO A 214 -27.57 6.25 -14.08
CA PRO A 214 -28.06 5.19 -13.21
C PRO A 214 -26.98 4.72 -12.23
N PHE A 215 -27.32 4.65 -10.93
CA PHE A 215 -26.37 4.31 -9.87
C PHE A 215 -25.66 2.97 -10.11
N VAL A 216 -26.37 1.97 -10.65
CA VAL A 216 -25.80 0.66 -10.97
C VAL A 216 -24.57 0.82 -11.85
N VAL A 217 -24.68 1.58 -12.94
CA VAL A 217 -23.58 1.78 -13.90
C VAL A 217 -22.48 2.64 -13.29
N PHE A 218 -22.85 3.69 -12.56
CA PHE A 218 -21.91 4.59 -11.87
C PHE A 218 -21.03 3.86 -10.85
N PHE A 219 -21.66 3.02 -10.02
CA PHE A 219 -20.98 2.25 -9.00
C PHE A 219 -20.12 1.14 -9.63
N LEU A 220 -20.68 0.40 -10.60
CA LEU A 220 -19.96 -0.68 -11.27
C LEU A 220 -18.71 -0.18 -12.00
N ALA A 221 -18.74 1.01 -12.62
CA ALA A 221 -17.57 1.63 -13.25
C ALA A 221 -16.39 1.79 -12.27
N GLY A 222 -16.66 2.26 -11.06
CA GLY A 222 -15.64 2.40 -10.03
C GLY A 222 -15.25 1.07 -9.40
N LEU A 223 -16.23 0.18 -9.20
CA LEU A 223 -16.03 -1.11 -8.55
C LEU A 223 -15.08 -2.02 -9.34
N VAL A 224 -15.15 -2.01 -10.66
CA VAL A 224 -14.27 -2.82 -11.52
C VAL A 224 -12.79 -2.45 -11.30
N LEU A 225 -12.46 -1.16 -11.25
CA LEU A 225 -11.10 -0.69 -10.96
C LEU A 225 -10.71 -0.96 -9.50
N TRP A 226 -11.63 -0.70 -8.58
CA TRP A 226 -11.40 -0.94 -7.15
C TRP A 226 -11.07 -2.40 -6.87
N GLN A 227 -11.79 -3.34 -7.50
CA GLN A 227 -11.56 -4.77 -7.32
C GLN A 227 -10.19 -5.20 -7.83
N LEU A 228 -9.74 -4.72 -8.99
CA LEU A 228 -8.38 -4.98 -9.49
C LEU A 228 -7.34 -4.48 -8.48
N PHE A 229 -7.50 -3.26 -7.98
CA PHE A 229 -6.61 -2.69 -6.97
C PHE A 229 -6.62 -3.51 -5.68
N SER A 230 -7.79 -3.72 -5.07
CA SER A 230 -7.90 -4.37 -3.77
C SER A 230 -7.49 -5.83 -3.79
N SER A 231 -7.89 -6.58 -4.81
CA SER A 231 -7.47 -7.99 -4.96
C SER A 231 -5.96 -8.10 -5.20
N GLY A 232 -5.39 -7.17 -5.98
CA GLY A 232 -3.95 -7.03 -6.15
C GLY A 232 -3.24 -6.80 -4.81
N ILE A 233 -3.70 -5.86 -3.98
CA ILE A 233 -3.11 -5.57 -2.67
C ILE A 233 -3.13 -6.80 -1.75
N PHE A 234 -4.30 -7.43 -1.56
CA PHE A 234 -4.44 -8.58 -0.68
C PHE A 234 -3.68 -9.82 -1.19
N GLY A 235 -3.80 -10.10 -2.49
CA GLY A 235 -3.08 -11.21 -3.11
C GLY A 235 -1.56 -10.98 -3.10
N GLY A 236 -1.12 -9.75 -3.33
CA GLY A 236 0.29 -9.34 -3.33
C GLY A 236 0.95 -9.58 -1.97
N MET A 237 0.28 -9.21 -0.87
CA MET A 237 0.72 -9.52 0.49
C MET A 237 0.93 -11.01 0.73
N ALA A 238 0.08 -11.87 0.15
CA ALA A 238 0.15 -13.32 0.31
C ALA A 238 0.98 -14.03 -0.76
N ALA A 239 1.50 -13.31 -1.77
CA ALA A 239 2.06 -13.89 -2.99
C ALA A 239 3.26 -14.80 -2.72
N ILE A 240 4.15 -14.38 -1.83
CA ILE A 240 5.36 -15.13 -1.48
C ILE A 240 5.03 -16.28 -0.50
N LEU A 241 4.30 -15.98 0.58
CA LEU A 241 3.92 -16.97 1.61
C LEU A 241 3.13 -18.14 1.04
N SER A 242 2.21 -17.88 0.11
CA SER A 242 1.40 -18.93 -0.52
C SER A 242 2.20 -19.85 -1.46
N ARG A 243 3.42 -19.47 -1.85
CA ARG A 243 4.27 -20.19 -2.82
C ARG A 243 5.62 -20.62 -2.22
N ILE A 244 5.70 -20.61 -0.90
CA ILE A 244 6.93 -20.88 -0.13
C ILE A 244 7.57 -22.23 -0.47
N GLY A 245 6.76 -23.28 -0.64
CA GLY A 245 7.23 -24.62 -0.99
C GLY A 245 7.88 -24.67 -2.37
N LEU A 246 7.36 -23.93 -3.34
CA LEU A 246 7.94 -23.83 -4.68
C LEU A 246 9.22 -22.99 -4.68
N ILE A 247 9.22 -21.88 -3.94
CA ILE A 247 10.37 -20.98 -3.82
C ILE A 247 11.58 -21.72 -3.19
N ASN A 248 11.32 -22.62 -2.24
CA ASN A 248 12.37 -23.41 -1.59
C ASN A 248 12.92 -24.56 -2.45
N GLN A 249 12.19 -24.98 -3.49
CA GLN A 249 12.56 -26.13 -4.33
C GLN A 249 13.15 -25.72 -5.68
N VAL A 250 12.78 -24.56 -6.21
CA VAL A 250 13.16 -24.11 -7.56
C VAL A 250 13.69 -22.68 -7.50
N ASN A 251 14.86 -22.46 -8.10
CA ASN A 251 15.44 -21.12 -8.22
C ASN A 251 14.81 -20.37 -9.40
N PHE A 252 13.87 -19.47 -9.12
CA PHE A 252 13.28 -18.56 -10.10
C PHE A 252 13.22 -17.13 -9.55
N PRO A 253 13.10 -16.09 -10.41
CA PRO A 253 12.92 -14.71 -9.95
C PRO A 253 11.66 -14.57 -9.11
N ARG A 254 11.79 -14.16 -7.84
CA ARG A 254 10.67 -14.12 -6.89
C ARG A 254 9.58 -13.13 -7.30
N GLU A 255 9.90 -12.15 -8.15
CA GLU A 255 8.92 -11.21 -8.72
C GLU A 255 7.80 -11.90 -9.49
N ILE A 256 8.08 -13.08 -10.06
CA ILE A 256 7.09 -13.85 -10.80
C ILE A 256 5.90 -14.19 -9.90
N ALA A 257 6.12 -14.45 -8.60
CA ALA A 257 5.02 -14.74 -7.67
C ALA A 257 4.06 -13.54 -7.53
N VAL A 258 4.60 -12.32 -7.45
CA VAL A 258 3.81 -11.08 -7.35
C VAL A 258 3.10 -10.79 -8.68
N LEU A 259 3.80 -10.95 -9.81
CA LEU A 259 3.23 -10.74 -11.14
C LEU A 259 2.15 -11.77 -11.51
N LEU A 260 2.24 -13.00 -11.01
CA LEU A 260 1.20 -14.02 -11.20
C LEU A 260 -0.12 -13.60 -10.54
N VAL A 261 -0.05 -13.09 -9.31
CA VAL A 261 -1.24 -12.55 -8.63
C VAL A 261 -1.85 -11.40 -9.44
N LEU A 262 -1.03 -10.48 -9.94
CA LEU A 262 -1.51 -9.40 -10.79
C LEU A 262 -2.17 -9.95 -12.06
N GLY A 263 -1.56 -10.95 -12.71
CA GLY A 263 -2.10 -11.59 -13.90
C GLY A 263 -3.45 -12.29 -13.65
N GLU A 264 -3.59 -12.98 -12.52
CA GLU A 264 -4.86 -13.59 -12.09
C GLU A 264 -5.93 -12.50 -11.87
N GLY A 265 -5.57 -11.39 -11.20
CA GLY A 265 -6.46 -10.24 -11.01
C GLY A 265 -6.87 -9.55 -12.31
N LEU A 266 -5.98 -9.50 -13.32
CA LEU A 266 -6.30 -8.96 -14.64
C LEU A 266 -7.29 -9.83 -15.41
N VAL A 267 -7.23 -11.16 -15.26
CA VAL A 267 -8.23 -12.07 -15.82
C VAL A 267 -9.60 -11.83 -15.17
N ASP A 268 -9.64 -11.73 -13.83
CA ASP A 268 -10.87 -11.41 -13.09
C ASP A 268 -11.42 -10.03 -13.52
N PHE A 269 -10.55 -9.03 -13.69
CA PHE A 269 -10.90 -7.71 -14.22
C PHE A 269 -11.50 -7.77 -15.62
N CYS A 270 -10.99 -8.61 -16.53
CA CYS A 270 -11.57 -8.72 -17.88
C CYS A 270 -13.03 -9.20 -17.83
N PHE A 271 -13.35 -10.16 -16.95
CA PHE A 271 -14.72 -10.64 -16.78
C PHE A 271 -15.63 -9.59 -16.15
N THR A 272 -15.18 -8.90 -15.10
CA THR A 272 -15.98 -7.85 -14.45
C THR A 272 -16.12 -6.60 -15.32
N PHE A 273 -15.09 -6.23 -16.09
CA PHE A 273 -15.14 -5.18 -17.09
C PHE A 273 -16.13 -5.52 -18.21
N LEU A 274 -16.14 -6.76 -18.72
CA LEU A 274 -17.14 -7.20 -19.71
C LEU A 274 -18.57 -7.08 -19.15
N ALA A 275 -18.79 -7.48 -17.91
CA ALA A 275 -20.08 -7.31 -17.25
C ALA A 275 -20.48 -5.84 -17.14
N PHE A 276 -19.53 -4.96 -16.80
CA PHE A 276 -19.72 -3.52 -16.81
C PHE A 276 -20.13 -3.00 -18.20
N VAL A 277 -19.46 -3.41 -19.27
CA VAL A 277 -19.82 -3.00 -20.63
C VAL A 277 -21.25 -3.42 -20.99
N ILE A 278 -21.63 -4.67 -20.68
CA ILE A 278 -22.98 -5.18 -20.97
C ILE A 278 -24.04 -4.38 -20.19
N VAL A 279 -23.86 -4.19 -18.88
CA VAL A 279 -24.81 -3.45 -18.05
C VAL A 279 -24.88 -1.98 -18.46
N SER A 280 -23.76 -1.37 -18.84
CA SER A 280 -23.72 0.01 -19.35
C SER A 280 -24.54 0.13 -20.63
N ALA A 281 -24.35 -0.79 -21.59
CA ALA A 281 -25.07 -0.80 -22.85
C ALA A 281 -26.60 -0.97 -22.64
N LEU A 282 -27.01 -1.84 -21.71
CA LEU A 282 -28.42 -2.02 -21.35
C LEU A 282 -29.06 -0.75 -20.75
N ASN A 283 -28.24 0.15 -20.18
CA ASN A 283 -28.67 1.43 -19.63
C ASN A 283 -28.47 2.61 -20.60
N GLY A 284 -28.14 2.33 -21.87
CA GLY A 284 -27.96 3.36 -22.92
C GLY A 284 -26.57 4.00 -22.98
N PHE A 285 -25.58 3.48 -22.24
CA PHE A 285 -24.19 3.95 -22.28
C PHE A 285 -23.36 3.01 -23.15
N TYR A 286 -22.96 3.47 -24.33
CA TYR A 286 -22.23 2.68 -25.32
C TYR A 286 -20.75 3.07 -25.37
N PRO A 287 -19.87 2.17 -25.87
CA PRO A 287 -18.49 2.52 -26.17
C PRO A 287 -18.40 3.74 -27.08
N ASN A 288 -17.53 4.68 -26.72
CA ASN A 288 -17.35 5.95 -27.41
C ASN A 288 -15.88 6.17 -27.79
N ALA A 289 -15.58 7.22 -28.56
CA ALA A 289 -14.22 7.50 -29.03
C ALA A 289 -13.19 7.71 -27.88
N MET A 290 -13.63 8.16 -26.71
CA MET A 290 -12.75 8.40 -25.55
C MET A 290 -12.24 7.09 -24.94
N TRP A 291 -12.81 5.93 -25.28
CA TRP A 291 -12.32 4.64 -24.80
C TRP A 291 -10.87 4.35 -25.20
N ILE A 292 -10.32 5.10 -26.16
CA ILE A 292 -8.89 5.10 -26.50
C ILE A 292 -7.98 5.39 -25.30
N TYR A 293 -8.46 6.10 -24.28
CA TYR A 293 -7.72 6.40 -23.05
C TYR A 293 -7.75 5.26 -22.01
N LEU A 294 -8.63 4.27 -22.16
CA LEU A 294 -8.76 3.17 -21.18
C LEU A 294 -7.47 2.36 -20.99
N PRO A 295 -6.70 1.99 -22.04
CA PRO A 295 -5.43 1.29 -21.86
C PRO A 295 -4.43 2.09 -21.03
N PHE A 296 -4.41 3.42 -21.19
CA PHE A 296 -3.54 4.30 -20.42
C PHE A 296 -3.94 4.37 -18.95
N LEU A 297 -5.24 4.55 -18.66
CA LEU A 297 -5.75 4.55 -17.27
C LEU A 297 -5.54 3.20 -16.58
N LEU A 298 -5.74 2.10 -17.32
CA LEU A 298 -5.50 0.76 -16.81
C LEU A 298 -4.02 0.52 -16.51
N LEU A 299 -3.12 0.93 -17.41
CA LEU A 299 -1.67 0.85 -17.19
C LEU A 299 -1.27 1.62 -15.93
N LEU A 300 -1.84 2.80 -15.72
CA LEU A 300 -1.57 3.63 -14.57
C LEU A 300 -2.01 2.96 -13.26
N LEU A 301 -3.21 2.38 -13.24
CA LEU A 301 -3.71 1.61 -12.10
C LEU A 301 -2.86 0.37 -11.84
N ILE A 302 -2.46 -0.36 -12.89
CA ILE A 302 -1.58 -1.52 -12.79
C ILE A 302 -0.24 -1.13 -12.18
N ALA A 303 0.39 -0.05 -12.67
CA ALA A 303 1.67 0.42 -12.16
C ALA A 303 1.60 0.78 -10.67
N PHE A 304 0.56 1.53 -10.26
CA PHE A 304 0.33 1.89 -8.87
C PHE A 304 0.11 0.64 -8.00
N THR A 305 -0.80 -0.25 -8.43
CA THR A 305 -1.13 -1.48 -7.71
C THR A 305 0.11 -2.36 -7.56
N LEU A 306 0.87 -2.56 -8.64
CA LEU A 306 2.08 -3.38 -8.65
C LEU A 306 3.18 -2.82 -7.73
N GLY A 307 3.34 -1.50 -7.67
CA GLY A 307 4.25 -0.85 -6.71
C GLY A 307 3.91 -1.15 -5.27
N VAL A 308 2.62 -1.01 -4.91
CA VAL A 308 2.13 -1.37 -3.57
C VAL A 308 2.29 -2.88 -3.33
N MET A 309 1.99 -3.73 -4.31
CA MET A 309 2.13 -5.19 -4.19
C MET A 309 3.58 -5.59 -3.89
N PHE A 310 4.56 -5.05 -4.60
CA PHE A 310 5.97 -5.34 -4.33
C PHE A 310 6.37 -4.90 -2.93
N PHE A 311 5.98 -3.69 -2.54
CA PHE A 311 6.25 -3.18 -1.19
C PHE A 311 5.63 -4.08 -0.10
N LEU A 312 4.34 -4.36 -0.21
CA LEU A 312 3.60 -5.10 0.80
C LEU A 312 3.93 -6.59 0.83
N SER A 313 4.30 -7.21 -0.30
CA SER A 313 4.71 -8.61 -0.36
C SER A 313 5.98 -8.89 0.44
N SER A 314 6.91 -7.93 0.49
CA SER A 314 8.09 -8.01 1.35
C SER A 314 7.75 -7.65 2.80
N LEU A 315 6.89 -6.64 2.98
CA LEU A 315 6.50 -6.16 4.29
C LEU A 315 5.75 -7.22 5.12
N SER A 316 4.87 -8.00 4.48
CA SER A 316 4.05 -9.03 5.11
C SER A 316 4.84 -10.23 5.62
N LEU A 317 5.97 -10.53 5.02
CA LEU A 317 6.90 -11.56 5.51
C LEU A 317 7.55 -11.13 6.83
N MET A 318 7.89 -9.84 6.93
CA MET A 318 8.60 -9.30 8.08
C MET A 318 7.66 -9.01 9.25
N ILE A 319 6.46 -8.52 8.94
CA ILE A 319 5.46 -8.08 9.92
C ILE A 319 4.15 -8.83 9.66
N ARG A 320 3.83 -9.79 10.54
CA ARG A 320 2.63 -10.62 10.43
C ARG A 320 1.32 -9.82 10.53
N ASP A 321 1.34 -8.71 11.27
CA ASP A 321 0.15 -7.88 11.54
C ASP A 321 -0.16 -6.88 10.41
N ILE A 322 0.71 -6.77 9.39
CA ILE A 322 0.48 -5.82 8.30
C ILE A 322 -0.79 -6.16 7.52
N ALA A 323 -1.16 -7.44 7.44
CA ALA A 323 -2.33 -7.88 6.70
C ALA A 323 -3.62 -7.29 7.32
N GLN A 324 -3.74 -7.30 8.64
CA GLN A 324 -4.85 -6.69 9.37
C GLN A 324 -4.86 -5.18 9.19
N LEU A 325 -3.71 -4.52 9.34
CA LEU A 325 -3.59 -3.08 9.18
C LEU A 325 -3.98 -2.64 7.75
N VAL A 326 -3.50 -3.34 6.73
CA VAL A 326 -3.85 -3.08 5.33
C VAL A 326 -5.32 -3.34 5.08
N SER A 327 -5.93 -4.35 5.71
CA SER A 327 -7.38 -4.58 5.60
C SER A 327 -8.19 -3.37 6.09
N VAL A 328 -7.81 -2.78 7.23
CA VAL A 328 -8.46 -1.57 7.75
C VAL A 328 -8.23 -0.38 6.81
N ILE A 329 -6.99 -0.18 6.34
CA ILE A 329 -6.67 0.90 5.40
C ILE A 329 -7.47 0.75 4.10
N MET A 330 -7.56 -0.45 3.54
CA MET A 330 -8.31 -0.71 2.31
C MET A 330 -9.80 -0.42 2.49
N GLN A 331 -10.37 -0.74 3.65
CA GLN A 331 -11.76 -0.42 3.96
C GLN A 331 -11.98 1.10 4.06
N LEU A 332 -11.09 1.83 4.75
CA LEU A 332 -11.16 3.29 4.81
C LEU A 332 -11.00 3.91 3.41
N LEU A 333 -10.04 3.41 2.64
CA LEU A 333 -9.72 3.89 1.30
C LEU A 333 -10.87 3.62 0.32
N PHE A 334 -11.65 2.55 0.49
CA PHE A 334 -12.87 2.30 -0.29
C PHE A 334 -13.87 3.44 -0.14
N TYR A 335 -14.12 3.92 1.09
CA TYR A 335 -15.06 5.01 1.35
C TYR A 335 -14.51 6.40 1.00
N LEU A 336 -13.18 6.58 1.07
CA LEU A 336 -12.51 7.80 0.60
C LEU A 336 -12.40 7.88 -0.92
N THR A 337 -12.42 6.74 -1.60
CA THR A 337 -12.54 6.70 -3.06
C THR A 337 -13.98 7.06 -3.40
N PRO A 338 -14.24 7.95 -4.37
CA PRO A 338 -15.60 8.40 -4.68
C PRO A 338 -16.35 7.33 -5.47
N LEU A 339 -16.53 6.13 -4.91
CA LEU A 339 -17.20 5.00 -5.56
C LEU A 339 -18.71 5.12 -5.45
N LEU A 340 -19.19 5.53 -4.27
CA LEU A 340 -20.60 5.60 -3.91
C LEU A 340 -21.24 6.95 -4.22
N TYR A 341 -20.44 8.00 -4.44
CA TYR A 341 -20.93 9.37 -4.59
C TYR A 341 -20.07 10.12 -5.62
N PRO A 342 -20.63 11.12 -6.32
CA PRO A 342 -19.89 11.97 -7.22
C PRO A 342 -19.07 12.99 -6.41
N VAL A 343 -17.96 13.48 -6.98
CA VAL A 343 -17.02 14.35 -6.29
C VAL A 343 -17.65 15.72 -5.98
N GLU A 344 -18.63 16.12 -6.80
CA GLU A 344 -19.38 17.36 -6.72
C GLU A 344 -20.27 17.44 -5.46
N ASN A 345 -20.67 16.29 -4.91
CA ASN A 345 -21.50 16.24 -3.71
C ASN A 345 -20.69 16.36 -2.41
N ILE A 346 -19.36 16.38 -2.51
CA ILE A 346 -18.48 16.50 -1.35
C ILE A 346 -18.38 17.98 -0.96
N PRO A 347 -18.58 18.34 0.32
CA PRO A 347 -18.32 19.70 0.77
C PRO A 347 -16.90 20.13 0.44
N GLU A 348 -16.70 21.37 -0.01
CA GLU A 348 -15.39 21.94 -0.36
C GLU A 348 -14.28 21.64 0.69
N PRO A 349 -14.55 21.70 2.02
CA PRO A 349 -13.58 21.35 3.05
C PRO A 349 -13.34 19.85 3.23
N PHE A 350 -13.81 18.96 2.35
CA PHE A 350 -13.49 17.52 2.35
C PHE A 350 -13.05 16.99 0.98
N ARG A 351 -13.07 17.86 -0.05
CA ARG A 351 -12.72 17.51 -1.43
C ARG A 351 -11.24 17.16 -1.64
N PHE A 352 -10.28 17.83 -0.98
CA PHE A 352 -8.85 17.52 -1.14
C PHE A 352 -8.51 16.09 -0.75
N ILE A 353 -9.16 15.52 0.27
CA ILE A 353 -8.82 14.18 0.78
C ILE A 353 -9.06 13.15 -0.34
N VAL A 354 -10.14 13.35 -1.09
CA VAL A 354 -10.48 12.55 -2.26
C VAL A 354 -9.53 12.83 -3.42
N LEU A 355 -9.13 14.08 -3.62
CA LEU A 355 -8.17 14.47 -4.67
C LEU A 355 -6.72 14.00 -4.38
N LEU A 356 -6.37 13.73 -3.13
CA LEU A 356 -5.06 13.17 -2.75
C LEU A 356 -4.99 11.66 -3.04
N ASN A 357 -6.13 11.00 -3.26
CA ASN A 357 -6.15 9.57 -3.54
C ASN A 357 -5.90 9.32 -5.05
N PRO A 358 -4.74 8.78 -5.44
CA PRO A 358 -4.44 8.55 -6.86
C PRO A 358 -5.40 7.54 -7.50
N VAL A 359 -5.88 6.55 -6.75
CA VAL A 359 -6.89 5.59 -7.23
C VAL A 359 -8.23 6.29 -7.48
N GLY A 360 -8.61 7.24 -6.61
CA GLY A 360 -9.82 8.05 -6.78
C GLY A 360 -9.81 8.87 -8.07
N LEU A 361 -8.68 9.51 -8.38
CA LEU A 361 -8.51 10.28 -9.61
C LEU A 361 -8.54 9.39 -10.86
N ILE A 362 -7.96 8.19 -10.80
CA ILE A 362 -8.03 7.23 -11.92
C ILE A 362 -9.48 6.75 -12.12
N VAL A 363 -10.22 6.50 -11.04
CA VAL A 363 -11.65 6.12 -11.10
C VAL A 363 -12.50 7.23 -11.70
N GLN A 364 -12.23 8.49 -11.35
CA GLN A 364 -12.92 9.63 -11.92
C GLN A 364 -12.64 9.75 -13.43
N ALA A 365 -11.37 9.70 -13.83
CA ALA A 365 -10.97 9.72 -15.24
C ALA A 365 -11.59 8.56 -16.04
N PHE A 366 -11.73 7.39 -15.43
CA PHE A 366 -12.39 6.24 -16.06
C PHE A 366 -13.89 6.49 -16.29
N ARG A 367 -14.58 7.13 -15.34
CA ARG A 367 -15.99 7.53 -15.51
C ARG A 367 -16.16 8.62 -16.56
N ASP A 368 -15.26 9.60 -16.60
CA ASP A 368 -15.28 10.66 -17.63
C ASP A 368 -15.25 10.04 -19.03
N VAL A 369 -14.35 9.08 -19.23
CA VAL A 369 -14.20 8.35 -20.49
C VAL A 369 -15.40 7.45 -20.81
N THR A 370 -15.86 6.66 -19.83
CA THR A 370 -16.85 5.61 -20.09
C THR A 370 -18.29 6.09 -20.06
N LEU A 371 -18.66 6.91 -19.08
CA LEU A 371 -20.03 7.33 -18.80
C LEU A 371 -20.35 8.70 -19.37
N TYR A 372 -19.42 9.65 -19.25
CA TYR A 372 -19.64 11.04 -19.63
C TYR A 372 -19.12 11.40 -21.03
N ALA A 373 -18.42 10.48 -21.70
CA ALA A 373 -17.81 10.67 -23.02
C ALA A 373 -16.89 11.91 -23.10
N ARG A 374 -16.19 12.22 -22.01
CA ARG A 374 -15.23 13.33 -21.88
C ARG A 374 -13.81 12.78 -21.88
N ALA A 375 -12.89 13.54 -22.48
CA ALA A 375 -11.47 13.24 -22.35
C ALA A 375 -11.07 13.41 -20.88
N PRO A 376 -10.18 12.55 -20.35
CA PRO A 376 -9.73 12.69 -18.97
C PRO A 376 -8.93 13.99 -18.82
N ASP A 377 -9.10 14.67 -17.69
CA ASP A 377 -8.32 15.87 -17.40
C ASP A 377 -6.85 15.50 -17.13
N MET A 378 -5.98 15.79 -18.09
CA MET A 378 -4.55 15.52 -18.01
C MET A 378 -3.88 16.27 -16.85
N LEU A 379 -4.41 17.46 -16.49
CA LEU A 379 -3.92 18.21 -15.34
C LEU A 379 -4.30 17.54 -14.03
N SER A 380 -5.41 16.81 -13.93
CA SER A 380 -5.70 16.01 -12.74
C SER A 380 -4.82 14.75 -12.65
N LEU A 381 -4.43 14.18 -13.81
CA LEU A 381 -3.70 12.91 -13.88
C LEU A 381 -2.19 13.01 -13.65
N HIS A 382 -1.59 14.20 -13.67
CA HIS A 382 -0.14 14.34 -13.41
C HIS A 382 0.27 13.73 -12.06
N TYR A 383 -0.53 13.96 -11.01
CA TYR A 383 -0.24 13.47 -9.67
C TYR A 383 -0.33 11.93 -9.60
N PRO A 384 -1.43 11.28 -10.06
CA PRO A 384 -1.49 9.83 -10.19
C PRO A 384 -0.36 9.22 -11.00
N ILE A 385 0.04 9.83 -12.11
CA ILE A 385 1.16 9.38 -12.96
C ILE A 385 2.45 9.34 -12.14
N VAL A 386 2.83 10.46 -11.52
CA VAL A 386 4.04 10.54 -10.72
C VAL A 386 3.96 9.56 -9.54
N ALA A 387 2.83 9.49 -8.84
CA ALA A 387 2.64 8.59 -7.71
C ALA A 387 2.78 7.11 -8.11
N ALA A 388 2.19 6.70 -9.24
CA ALA A 388 2.25 5.32 -9.71
C ALA A 388 3.68 4.88 -10.06
N PHE A 389 4.40 5.68 -10.84
CA PHE A 389 5.76 5.31 -11.25
C PHE A 389 6.78 5.43 -10.11
N THR A 390 6.64 6.43 -9.24
CA THR A 390 7.52 6.54 -8.05
C THR A 390 7.30 5.37 -7.09
N LEU A 391 6.04 5.02 -6.82
CA LEU A 391 5.71 3.91 -5.94
C LEU A 391 6.09 2.56 -6.54
N LEU A 392 5.95 2.39 -7.87
CA LEU A 392 6.45 1.21 -8.58
C LEU A 392 7.96 1.06 -8.44
N TYR A 393 8.71 2.13 -8.69
CA TYR A 393 10.16 2.13 -8.56
C TYR A 393 10.60 1.84 -7.13
N MET A 394 10.05 2.57 -6.15
CA MET A 394 10.39 2.41 -4.73
C MET A 394 9.98 1.04 -4.20
N GLY A 395 8.77 0.57 -4.52
CA GLY A 395 8.26 -0.73 -4.12
C GLY A 395 9.09 -1.87 -4.71
N TYR A 396 9.47 -1.77 -5.98
CA TYR A 396 10.35 -2.76 -6.62
C TYR A 396 11.76 -2.76 -6.02
N ALA A 397 12.37 -1.58 -5.84
CA ALA A 397 13.68 -1.46 -5.23
C ALA A 397 13.71 -2.05 -3.80
N PHE A 398 12.66 -1.78 -3.02
CA PHE A 398 12.48 -2.32 -1.69
C PHE A 398 12.30 -3.84 -1.68
N PHE A 399 11.49 -4.38 -2.59
CA PHE A 399 11.32 -5.82 -2.76
C PHE A 399 12.66 -6.49 -3.08
N LYS A 400 13.46 -5.89 -3.97
CA LYS A 400 14.77 -6.41 -4.35
C LYS A 400 15.80 -6.34 -3.25
N ALA A 401 15.84 -5.24 -2.51
CA ALA A 401 16.74 -5.10 -1.36
C ALA A 401 16.50 -6.19 -0.30
N ASN A 402 15.25 -6.64 -0.15
CA ASN A 402 14.88 -7.65 0.84
C ASN A 402 14.84 -9.08 0.28
N GLU A 403 15.07 -9.28 -1.02
CA GLU A 403 14.90 -10.57 -1.71
C GLU A 403 15.78 -11.69 -1.10
N SER A 404 17.02 -11.38 -0.69
CA SER A 404 17.93 -12.35 -0.05
C SER A 404 17.44 -12.78 1.33
N ARG A 405 16.86 -11.85 2.09
CA ARG A 405 16.39 -12.08 3.47
C ARG A 405 15.04 -12.79 3.52
N MET A 406 14.30 -12.84 2.42
CA MET A 406 13.01 -13.53 2.36
C MET A 406 13.11 -14.99 2.79
N ALA A 407 14.24 -15.67 2.54
CA ALA A 407 14.47 -17.03 2.99
C ALA A 407 14.65 -17.16 4.52
N ASP A 408 15.11 -16.10 5.20
CA ASP A 408 15.34 -16.11 6.65
C ASP A 408 14.05 -15.85 7.46
N PHE A 409 13.04 -15.24 6.83
CA PHE A 409 11.75 -14.92 7.45
C PHE A 409 10.71 -16.03 7.32
N ILE A 410 11.04 -17.06 6.56
CA ILE A 410 10.22 -18.22 6.17
C ILE A 410 10.64 -19.40 7.03
#